data_AF-A0A4Y2E008-F1
#
_entry.id   AF-A0A4Y2E008-F1
#
_cell.length_a   1.000
_cell.length_b   1.000
_cell.length_c   1.000
_cell.angle_alpha   90.00
_cell.angle_beta   90.00
_cell.angle_gamma   90.00
#
_symmetry.space_group_name_H-M   'P 1'
#
loop_
_entity.id
_entity.type
_entity.pdbx_description
1 polymer ?
#
loop_
_entity_poly.entity_id
_entity_poly.type
_entity_poly.pdbx_seq_one_letter_code
_entity_poly.pdbx_strand_id
1 'polypeptide(L)'
;MWFQHDGALPHYTNDVRQHLNVTLGKHWICRRDPVQWPTRLPDLSYLDFFYWGQMKTLLYEIPVDSVEDVVAHISVIAGERNLPER
;
A
#
# COMPACT_ATOMS: atom_id res chain seq x y z
N MET A 1 -6.42 -8.13 13.17
CA MET A 1 -5.79 -7.68 11.92
C MET A 1 -5.44 -6.21 12.09
N TRP A 2 -4.23 -5.77 11.73
CA TRP A 2 -3.82 -4.36 11.77
C TRP A 2 -3.67 -3.81 10.37
N PHE A 3 -4.07 -2.55 10.16
CA PHE A 3 -3.90 -1.83 8.89
C PHE A 3 -2.83 -0.74 9.04
N GLN A 4 -1.94 -0.59 8.06
CA GLN A 4 -0.86 0.41 8.10
C GLN A 4 -0.95 1.33 6.88
N HIS A 5 -0.87 2.65 7.11
CA HIS A 5 -0.81 3.67 6.05
C HIS A 5 0.51 4.45 6.11
N ASP A 6 0.95 5.00 4.98
CA ASP A 6 2.18 5.80 4.80
C ASP A 6 2.18 7.19 5.50
N GLY A 7 1.06 7.59 6.10
CA GLY A 7 0.91 8.85 6.82
C GLY A 7 0.95 10.11 5.95
N ALA A 8 0.69 10.02 4.63
CA ALA A 8 0.68 11.19 3.75
C ALA A 8 -0.46 12.17 4.09
N LEU A 9 -0.32 13.42 3.63
CA LEU A 9 -1.18 14.55 4.04
C LEU A 9 -2.69 14.29 3.92
N PRO A 10 -3.19 13.75 2.79
CA PRO A 10 -4.62 13.46 2.61
C PRO A 10 -5.15 12.35 3.52
N HIS A 11 -4.27 11.47 4.02
CA HIS A 11 -4.65 10.26 4.75
C HIS A 11 -4.78 10.46 6.27
N TYR A 12 -4.56 11.67 6.78
CA TYR A 12 -4.65 11.97 8.21
C TYR A 12 -5.86 12.83 8.63
N THR A 13 -6.76 13.18 7.71
CA THR A 13 -7.93 14.02 8.03
C THR A 13 -8.81 13.37 9.11
N ASN A 14 -9.52 14.19 9.90
CA ASN A 14 -10.38 13.68 10.97
C ASN A 14 -11.39 12.65 10.47
N ASP A 15 -11.95 12.89 9.29
CA ASP A 15 -12.95 12.01 8.67
C ASP A 15 -12.37 10.64 8.35
N VAL A 16 -11.15 10.59 7.79
CA VAL A 16 -10.44 9.32 7.53
C VAL A 16 -10.18 8.58 8.83
N ARG A 17 -9.73 9.27 9.88
CA ARG A 17 -9.46 8.64 11.19
C ARG A 17 -10.72 8.10 11.86
N GLN A 18 -11.82 8.85 11.79
CA GLN A 18 -13.10 8.40 12.31
C GLN A 18 -13.61 7.18 11.55
N HIS A 19 -13.49 7.20 10.22
CA HIS A 19 -13.82 6.05 9.39
C HIS A 19 -12.99 4.81 9.78
N LEU A 20 -11.66 4.93 9.88
CA LEU A 20 -10.79 3.82 10.26
C LEU A 20 -11.07 3.31 11.70
N ASN A 21 -11.43 4.19 12.63
CA ASN A 21 -11.84 3.79 13.97
C ASN A 21 -13.10 2.94 13.97
N VAL A 22 -14.09 3.28 13.15
CA VAL A 22 -15.36 2.53 13.03
C VAL A 22 -15.12 1.21 12.28
N THR A 23 -14.43 1.26 11.15
CA THR A 23 -14.26 0.11 10.25
C THR A 23 -13.28 -0.92 10.80
N LEU A 24 -12.22 -0.48 11.47
CA LEU A 24 -11.11 -1.35 11.93
C LEU A 24 -11.00 -1.43 13.45
N GLY A 25 -11.93 -0.82 14.20
CA GLY A 25 -11.95 -0.89 15.66
C GLY A 25 -10.68 -0.35 16.32
N LYS A 26 -10.10 0.73 15.76
CA LYS A 26 -8.81 1.33 16.20
C LYS A 26 -7.56 0.47 15.95
N HIS A 27 -7.66 -0.60 15.16
CA HIS A 27 -6.51 -1.43 14.76
C HIS A 27 -5.85 -0.91 13.48
N TRP A 28 -5.35 0.32 13.52
CA TRP A 28 -4.66 0.93 12.39
C TRP A 28 -3.48 1.79 12.85
N ILE A 29 -2.51 1.96 11.96
CA ILE A 29 -1.23 2.61 12.19
C ILE A 29 -1.07 3.73 11.18
N CYS A 30 -0.92 4.97 11.67
CA CYS A 30 -0.73 6.16 10.87
C CYS A 30 -0.14 7.30 11.73
N ARG A 31 -0.12 8.51 11.20
CA ARG A 31 0.36 9.72 11.88
C ARG A 31 -0.67 10.22 12.89
N ARG A 32 -0.27 10.42 14.16
CA ARG A 32 -1.11 10.87 15.31
C ARG A 32 -2.21 9.86 15.73
N ASP A 33 -1.80 8.60 15.85
CA ASP A 33 -2.63 7.45 16.17
C ASP A 33 -2.33 6.79 17.52
N PRO A 34 -3.07 5.74 17.93
CA PRO A 34 -2.73 4.92 19.09
C PRO A 34 -1.29 4.40 19.04
N VAL A 35 -0.78 4.10 17.84
CA VAL A 35 0.62 3.77 17.57
C VAL A 35 1.20 4.87 16.69
N GLN A 36 2.08 5.71 17.24
CA GLN A 36 2.67 6.81 16.48
C GLN A 36 3.62 6.30 15.40
N TRP A 37 3.30 6.58 14.14
CA TRP A 37 4.22 6.36 13.03
C TRP A 37 5.03 7.62 12.69
N PRO A 38 6.34 7.51 12.42
CA PRO A 38 7.15 8.67 12.05
C PRO A 38 6.73 9.23 10.69
N THR A 39 6.95 10.53 10.51
CA THR A 39 6.59 11.22 9.27
C THR A 39 7.61 10.91 8.17
N ARG A 40 7.15 10.56 6.95
CA ARG A 40 7.99 10.39 5.74
C ARG A 40 9.05 9.28 5.85
N LEU A 41 8.67 8.11 6.36
CA LEU A 41 9.49 6.91 6.24
C LEU A 41 8.80 5.92 5.28
N PRO A 42 8.92 6.13 3.95
CA PRO A 42 8.42 5.17 2.96
C PRO A 42 9.05 3.78 3.18
N ASP A 43 10.29 3.72 3.66
CA ASP A 43 11.00 2.47 3.95
C ASP A 43 10.37 1.63 5.07
N LEU A 44 9.43 2.18 5.85
CA LEU A 44 8.78 1.46 6.94
C LEU A 44 7.42 0.85 6.55
N SER A 45 6.89 1.19 5.38
CA SER A 45 5.68 0.54 4.86
C SER A 45 6.10 -0.67 4.03
N TYR A 46 5.57 -1.86 4.35
CA TYR A 46 5.87 -3.08 3.57
C TYR A 46 5.49 -2.89 2.09
N LEU A 47 4.40 -2.14 1.85
CA LEU A 47 3.95 -1.77 0.52
C LEU A 47 5.00 -0.97 -0.24
N ASP A 48 5.55 0.08 0.37
CA ASP A 48 6.50 0.99 -0.28
C ASP A 48 7.92 0.41 -0.36
N PHE A 49 8.40 -0.24 0.71
CA PHE A 49 9.74 -0.82 0.78
C PHE A 49 9.89 -2.05 -0.13
N PHE A 50 8.92 -2.97 -0.10
CA PHE A 50 9.04 -4.26 -0.77
C PHE A 50 8.08 -4.37 -1.96
N TYR A 51 6.78 -4.29 -1.71
CA TYR A 51 5.79 -4.68 -2.72
C TYR A 51 5.85 -3.81 -3.98
N TRP A 52 5.82 -2.49 -3.85
CA TRP A 52 5.86 -1.56 -4.98
C TRP A 52 7.21 -1.55 -5.69
N GLY A 53 8.31 -1.73 -4.97
CA GLY A 53 9.64 -1.90 -5.58
C GLY A 53 9.66 -3.13 -6.50
N GLN A 54 9.21 -4.27 -5.96
CA GLN A 54 9.14 -5.54 -6.67
C GLN A 54 8.13 -5.52 -7.83
N MET A 55 6.97 -4.88 -7.66
CA MET A 55 5.98 -4.72 -8.73
C MET A 55 6.52 -3.89 -9.88
N LYS A 56 7.20 -2.77 -9.58
CA LYS A 56 7.82 -1.92 -10.61
C LYS A 56 8.87 -2.68 -11.41
N THR A 57 9.70 -3.49 -10.75
CA THR A 57 10.70 -4.31 -11.43
C THR A 57 10.05 -5.20 -12.50
N LEU A 58 8.99 -5.94 -12.13
CA LEU A 58 8.28 -6.82 -13.06
C LEU A 58 7.52 -6.04 -14.15
N LEU A 59 6.85 -4.96 -13.77
CA LEU A 59 6.04 -4.17 -14.70
C LEU A 59 6.90 -3.55 -15.81
N TYR A 60 8.14 -3.16 -15.51
CA TYR A 60 9.06 -2.53 -16.46
C TYR A 60 9.91 -3.53 -17.27
N GLU A 61 9.77 -4.84 -17.07
CA GLU A 61 10.41 -5.83 -17.95
C GLU A 61 9.82 -5.81 -19.36
N ILE A 62 8.55 -5.44 -19.48
CA ILE A 62 7.82 -5.41 -20.76
C ILE A 62 7.39 -3.97 -21.04
N PRO A 63 7.80 -3.39 -22.18
CA PRO A 63 7.31 -2.08 -22.59
C PRO A 63 5.79 -2.16 -22.84
N VAL A 64 5.07 -1.17 -22.31
CA VAL A 64 3.62 -1.04 -22.42
C VAL A 64 3.30 0.32 -23.05
N ASP A 65 2.42 0.33 -24.04
CA ASP A 65 2.16 1.51 -24.88
C ASP A 65 0.82 2.21 -24.54
N SER A 66 0.02 1.65 -23.62
CA SER A 66 -1.26 2.22 -23.20
C SER A 66 -1.53 2.05 -21.70
N VAL A 67 -2.47 2.84 -21.18
CA VAL A 67 -2.91 2.74 -19.77
C VAL A 67 -3.64 1.41 -19.54
N GLU A 68 -4.38 0.94 -20.53
CA GLU A 68 -5.10 -0.32 -20.53
C GLU A 68 -4.12 -1.49 -20.38
N ASP A 69 -3.00 -1.46 -21.10
CA ASP A 69 -1.94 -2.47 -21.00
C ASP A 69 -1.28 -2.45 -19.62
N VAL A 70 -1.02 -1.27 -19.06
CA VAL A 70 -0.49 -1.13 -17.70
C VAL A 70 -1.44 -1.77 -16.68
N VAL A 71 -2.73 -1.49 -16.75
CA VAL A 71 -3.73 -2.04 -15.82
C VAL A 71 -3.85 -3.56 -15.95
N ALA A 72 -3.89 -4.07 -17.19
CA ALA A 72 -3.92 -5.50 -17.44
C ALA A 72 -2.66 -6.19 -16.89
N HIS A 73 -1.49 -5.60 -17.12
CA HIS A 73 -0.21 -6.16 -16.69
C HIS A 73 -0.07 -6.14 -15.16
N ILE A 74 -0.47 -5.05 -14.49
CA ILE A 74 -0.55 -4.99 -13.02
C ILE A 74 -1.46 -6.10 -12.49
N SER A 75 -2.61 -6.33 -13.11
CA SER A 75 -3.58 -7.35 -12.66
C SER A 75 -3.00 -8.77 -12.78
N VAL A 76 -2.26 -9.06 -13.85
CA VAL A 76 -1.57 -10.34 -14.05
C VAL A 76 -0.48 -10.52 -12.99
N ILE A 77 0.45 -9.57 -12.86
CA ILE A 77 1.57 -9.65 -11.91
C ILE A 77 1.07 -9.77 -10.46
N ALA A 78 0.04 -9.01 -10.09
CA ALA A 78 -0.55 -9.09 -8.75
C ALA A 78 -1.30 -10.42 -8.51
N GLY A 79 -1.91 -10.99 -9.55
CA GLY A 79 -2.62 -12.28 -9.50
C GLY A 79 -1.69 -13.48 -9.37
N GLU A 80 -0.56 -13.48 -10.08
CA GLU A 80 0.44 -14.57 -10.04
C GLU A 80 1.11 -14.73 -8.67
N ARG A 81 1.19 -13.65 -7.88
CA ARG A 81 1.76 -13.66 -6.52
C ARG A 81 0.86 -14.28 -5.44
N ASN A 82 -0.32 -14.80 -5.78
CA ASN A 82 -1.19 -15.53 -4.84
C ASN A 82 -0.93 -17.04 -4.76
N LEU A 83 0.13 -17.55 -5.40
CA LEU A 83 0.54 -18.95 -5.24
C LEU A 83 1.60 -19.08 -4.12
N PRO A 84 1.46 -20.07 -3.22
CA PRO A 84 2.38 -20.21 -2.11
C PRO A 84 3.69 -20.81 -2.62
N GLU A 85 4.80 -20.09 -2.47
CA GLU A 85 6.12 -20.69 -2.58
C GLU A 85 6.75 -20.85 -1.19
N ARG A 86 6.68 -22.11 -0.73
CA ARG A 86 7.49 -22.85 0.26
C ARG A 86 7.69 -22.28 1.67
#